data_AF-W2XDB5-F1
#
_entry.id   AF-W2XDB5-F1
#
_cell.length_a   1.000
_cell.length_b   1.000
_cell.length_c   1.000
_cell.angle_alpha   90.00
_cell.angle_beta   90.00
_cell.angle_gamma   90.00
#
_symmetry.space_group_name_H-M   'P 1'
#
loop_
_entity.id
_entity.type
_entity.pdbx_description
1 polymer ?
#
loop_
_entity_poly.entity_id
_entity_poly.type
_entity_poly.pdbx_seq_one_letter_code
_entity_poly.pdbx_strand_id
1 'polypeptide(L)'
;MLQPPRGCIQACAAKYGCSDDQVFVAQSRSGHQSRQLHHGRKGKSGRTSRMTEVFREDLNRSIEFIPFEDRTDIHTLARALGIQKSTLYVYYRAGVFRSHTARVKPMLTEKQHVDGVKFALGFVHRGPSNTLMFDSMMDYVHLDEKWFYPHKVKQRFYLGEHEDAPHITVKKRTSSK
;
A
#
# COMPACT_ATOMS: atom_id res chain seq x y z
N MET A 1 53.88 -0.28 -31.07
CA MET A 1 52.59 -1.00 -31.19
C MET A 1 52.53 -1.59 -32.59
N LEU A 2 52.40 -2.92 -32.74
CA LEU A 2 52.21 -3.52 -34.06
C LEU A 2 50.87 -3.04 -34.62
N GLN A 3 50.87 -2.36 -35.77
CA GLN A 3 49.63 -2.17 -36.53
C GLN A 3 49.17 -3.54 -37.03
N PRO A 4 47.90 -3.91 -36.84
CA PRO A 4 47.39 -5.19 -37.32
C PRO A 4 47.44 -5.23 -38.86
N PRO A 5 47.59 -6.42 -39.46
CA PRO A 5 47.73 -6.56 -40.91
C PRO A 5 46.52 -5.99 -41.65
N ARG A 6 46.76 -5.38 -42.82
CA ARG A 6 45.70 -4.77 -43.65
C ARG A 6 44.63 -5.83 -43.97
N GLY A 7 43.36 -5.47 -43.81
CA GLY A 7 42.21 -6.36 -44.06
C GLY A 7 41.77 -7.24 -42.88
N CYS A 8 42.45 -7.22 -41.73
CA CYS A 8 42.07 -8.02 -40.55
C CYS A 8 40.66 -7.70 -40.02
N ILE A 9 40.26 -6.42 -40.07
CA ILE A 9 38.94 -5.94 -39.65
C ILE A 9 37.86 -6.53 -40.57
N GLN A 10 38.06 -6.41 -41.88
CA GLN A 10 37.16 -6.95 -42.91
C GLN A 10 37.03 -8.47 -42.82
N ALA A 11 38.14 -9.18 -42.59
CA ALA A 11 38.14 -10.63 -42.42
C ALA A 11 37.35 -11.05 -41.16
N CYS A 12 37.52 -10.33 -40.04
CA CYS A 12 36.74 -10.58 -38.83
C CYS A 12 35.26 -10.22 -39.02
N ALA A 13 34.96 -9.10 -39.66
CA ALA A 13 33.60 -8.67 -39.98
C ALA A 13 32.87 -9.71 -40.83
N ALA A 14 33.50 -10.21 -41.89
CA ALA A 14 32.97 -11.27 -42.74
C ALA A 14 32.79 -12.59 -41.97
N LYS A 15 33.75 -12.97 -41.13
CA LYS A 15 33.70 -14.21 -40.33
C LYS A 15 32.55 -14.21 -39.31
N TYR A 16 32.27 -13.08 -38.67
CA TYR A 16 31.28 -12.98 -37.59
C TYR A 16 29.98 -12.29 -38.02
N GLY A 17 29.82 -11.94 -39.31
CA GLY A 17 28.62 -11.26 -39.82
C GLY A 17 28.35 -9.90 -39.17
N CYS A 18 29.41 -9.20 -38.77
CA CYS A 18 29.34 -7.89 -38.11
C CYS A 18 29.85 -6.79 -39.05
N SER A 19 29.53 -5.52 -38.81
CA SER A 19 30.11 -4.42 -39.60
C SER A 19 31.58 -4.15 -39.20
N ASP A 20 32.41 -3.71 -40.13
CA ASP A 20 33.80 -3.28 -39.89
C ASP A 20 33.92 -2.31 -38.69
N ASP A 21 32.99 -1.37 -38.55
CA ASP A 21 32.93 -0.41 -37.43
C ASP A 21 32.76 -1.08 -36.06
N GLN A 22 31.96 -2.14 -35.98
CA GLN A 22 31.74 -2.89 -34.73
C GLN A 22 33.02 -3.62 -34.31
N VAL A 23 33.73 -4.19 -35.29
CA VAL A 23 35.01 -4.87 -35.08
C VAL A 23 36.10 -3.87 -34.64
N PHE A 24 36.17 -2.71 -35.31
CA PHE A 24 37.09 -1.63 -34.95
C PHE A 24 36.83 -1.09 -33.52
N VAL A 25 35.57 -0.85 -33.16
CA VAL A 25 35.17 -0.41 -31.81
C VAL A 25 35.50 -1.46 -30.75
N ALA A 26 35.32 -2.75 -31.05
CA ALA A 26 35.68 -3.83 -30.12
C ALA A 26 37.21 -3.91 -29.91
N GLN A 27 37.98 -3.80 -30.99
CA GLN A 27 39.45 -3.86 -30.94
C GLN A 27 40.04 -2.66 -30.19
N SER A 28 39.55 -1.45 -30.45
CA SER A 28 39.99 -0.22 -29.75
C SER A 28 39.68 -0.26 -28.24
N ARG A 29 38.55 -0.89 -27.84
CA ARG A 29 38.24 -1.14 -26.41
C ARG A 29 39.18 -2.14 -25.74
N SER A 30 39.70 -3.11 -26.49
CA SER A 30 40.65 -4.11 -25.98
C SER A 30 42.11 -3.63 -25.88
N GLY A 31 42.49 -2.55 -26.58
CA GLY A 31 43.87 -2.03 -26.63
C GLY A 31 44.31 -1.21 -25.40
N HIS A 32 43.37 -0.77 -24.55
CA HIS A 32 43.65 -0.01 -23.32
C HIS A 32 43.68 -0.95 -22.09
N GLN A 33 44.80 -1.66 -21.92
CA GLN A 33 45.28 -2.40 -20.72
C GLN A 33 44.32 -3.31 -19.93
N SER A 34 44.80 -4.55 -19.72
CA SER A 34 44.59 -5.46 -18.57
C SER A 34 43.73 -4.91 -17.42
N ARG A 35 42.41 -5.15 -17.48
CA ARG A 35 41.50 -5.08 -16.33
C ARG A 35 40.43 -6.15 -16.52
N GLN A 36 40.09 -6.82 -15.42
CA GLN A 36 39.15 -7.93 -15.31
C GLN A 36 38.04 -7.93 -16.37
N LEU A 37 37.77 -9.11 -16.94
CA LEU A 37 36.66 -9.39 -17.86
C LEU A 37 35.30 -9.12 -17.19
N HIS A 38 34.96 -7.86 -16.96
CA HIS A 38 33.58 -7.45 -16.76
C HIS A 38 32.97 -7.25 -18.14
N HIS A 39 32.26 -8.26 -18.64
CA HIS A 39 31.48 -8.21 -19.89
C HIS A 39 30.28 -7.22 -19.84
N GLY A 40 30.28 -6.27 -18.91
CA GLY A 40 29.19 -5.34 -18.70
C GLY A 40 29.16 -4.26 -19.77
N ARG A 41 28.25 -4.41 -20.75
CA ARG A 41 27.84 -3.25 -21.57
C ARG A 41 27.38 -2.14 -20.62
N LYS A 42 27.90 -0.92 -20.80
CA LYS A 42 27.35 0.25 -20.09
C LYS A 42 25.85 0.30 -20.42
N GLY A 43 25.03 0.17 -19.38
CA GLY A 43 23.58 0.21 -19.54
C GLY A 43 23.15 1.53 -20.17
N LYS A 44 22.05 1.51 -20.93
CA LYS A 44 21.40 2.76 -21.32
C LYS A 44 20.98 3.47 -20.03
N SER A 45 21.28 4.76 -19.90
CA SER A 45 20.63 5.59 -18.88
C SER A 45 19.14 5.54 -19.21
N GLY A 46 18.37 4.75 -18.45
CA GLY A 46 16.94 4.62 -18.67
C GLY A 46 16.23 5.97 -18.58
N ARG A 47 14.90 5.95 -18.77
CA ARG A 47 14.08 7.15 -18.55
C ARG A 47 14.22 7.60 -17.10
N THR A 48 14.53 8.87 -16.88
CA THR A 48 14.58 9.47 -15.54
C THR A 48 13.22 9.30 -14.85
N SER A 49 13.23 8.79 -13.62
CA SER A 49 12.00 8.62 -12.83
C SER A 49 11.37 9.99 -12.56
N ARG A 50 10.04 10.08 -12.70
CA ARG A 50 9.26 11.27 -12.26
C ARG A 50 9.06 11.32 -10.74
N MET A 51 9.52 10.31 -10.03
CA MET A 51 9.25 10.08 -8.61
C MET A 51 10.38 10.67 -7.78
N THR A 52 10.56 11.99 -7.88
CA THR A 52 11.46 12.77 -7.01
C THR A 52 10.81 12.96 -5.64
N GLU A 53 11.60 13.28 -4.61
CA GLU A 53 11.07 13.56 -3.26
C GLU A 53 10.02 14.68 -3.27
N VAL A 54 10.27 15.76 -4.01
CA VAL A 54 9.30 16.86 -4.19
C VAL A 54 7.97 16.35 -4.76
N PHE A 55 8.01 15.47 -5.77
CA PHE A 55 6.80 14.88 -6.33
C PHE A 55 6.09 13.97 -5.33
N ARG A 56 6.84 13.22 -4.50
CA ARG A 56 6.25 12.38 -3.43
C ARG A 56 5.48 13.24 -2.43
N GLU A 57 6.09 14.33 -1.96
CA GLU A 57 5.46 15.26 -1.02
C GLU A 57 4.21 15.90 -1.62
N ASP A 58 4.30 16.41 -2.86
CA ASP A 58 3.16 17.02 -3.55
C ASP A 58 2.00 16.05 -3.77
N LEU A 59 2.30 14.80 -4.14
CA LEU A 59 1.27 13.76 -4.31
C LEU A 59 0.59 13.45 -2.97
N ASN A 60 1.36 13.28 -1.90
CA ASN A 60 0.82 13.00 -0.57
C ASN A 60 -0.08 14.15 -0.08
N ARG A 61 0.37 15.39 -0.23
CA ARG A 61 -0.44 16.58 0.09
C ARG A 61 -1.73 16.62 -0.73
N SER A 62 -1.66 16.28 -2.02
CA SER A 62 -2.86 16.22 -2.88
C SER A 62 -3.85 15.14 -2.44
N ILE A 63 -3.35 13.98 -2.01
CA ILE A 63 -4.17 12.91 -1.43
C ILE A 63 -4.87 13.42 -0.17
N GLU A 64 -4.14 14.07 0.74
CA GLU A 64 -4.66 14.62 2.00
C GLU A 64 -5.78 15.67 1.84
N PHE A 65 -5.88 16.34 0.68
CA PHE A 65 -6.96 17.29 0.39
C PHE A 65 -8.28 16.63 -0.07
N ILE A 66 -8.24 15.39 -0.56
CA ILE A 66 -9.43 14.70 -1.09
C ILE A 66 -10.28 14.17 0.07
N PRO A 67 -11.62 14.19 0.10
CA PRO A 67 -12.36 13.58 1.21
C PRO A 67 -12.17 12.05 1.27
N PHE A 68 -12.22 11.43 2.45
CA PHE A 68 -12.00 9.98 2.63
C PHE A 68 -12.91 9.09 1.75
N GLU A 69 -14.12 9.55 1.44
CA GLU A 69 -15.09 8.88 0.57
C GLU A 69 -14.50 8.56 -0.81
N ASP A 70 -13.75 9.52 -1.36
CA ASP A 70 -13.11 9.42 -2.68
C ASP A 70 -11.75 8.73 -2.64
N ARG A 71 -11.27 8.32 -1.45
CA ARG A 71 -10.01 7.60 -1.26
C ARG A 71 -10.20 6.10 -1.00
N THR A 72 -11.41 5.57 -1.19
CA THR A 72 -11.73 4.18 -0.86
C THR A 72 -11.29 3.17 -1.92
N ASP A 73 -11.36 3.59 -3.17
CA ASP A 73 -10.94 2.81 -4.34
C ASP A 73 -9.89 3.59 -5.14
N ILE A 74 -8.94 2.85 -5.72
CA ILE A 74 -7.85 3.44 -6.49
C ILE A 74 -8.36 4.11 -7.75
N HIS A 75 -9.49 3.65 -8.30
CA HIS A 75 -10.14 4.31 -9.44
C HIS A 75 -10.70 5.68 -9.06
N THR A 76 -11.42 5.77 -7.95
CA THR A 76 -12.00 7.03 -7.47
C THR A 76 -10.89 8.02 -7.12
N LEU A 77 -9.86 7.56 -6.42
CA LEU A 77 -8.68 8.38 -6.10
C LEU A 77 -7.98 8.88 -7.37
N ALA A 78 -7.79 8.01 -8.37
CA ALA A 78 -7.18 8.37 -9.65
C ALA A 78 -7.98 9.47 -10.37
N ARG A 79 -9.32 9.35 -10.39
CA ARG A 79 -10.21 10.36 -10.95
C ARG A 79 -10.10 11.69 -10.19
N ALA A 80 -10.09 11.64 -8.86
CA ALA A 80 -9.99 12.84 -8.02
C ALA A 80 -8.64 13.56 -8.19
N LEU A 81 -7.53 12.82 -8.35
CA LEU A 81 -6.20 13.37 -8.61
C LEU A 81 -5.97 13.78 -10.08
N GLY A 82 -6.85 13.39 -11.00
CA GLY A 82 -6.63 13.59 -12.44
C GLY A 82 -5.48 12.76 -13.03
N ILE A 83 -5.08 11.67 -12.37
CA ILE A 83 -3.98 10.79 -12.78
C ILE A 83 -4.56 9.50 -13.37
N GLN A 84 -3.90 8.92 -14.38
CA GLN A 84 -4.31 7.62 -14.89
C GLN A 84 -4.12 6.52 -13.83
N LYS A 85 -5.12 5.64 -13.64
CA LYS A 85 -5.08 4.56 -12.64
C LYS A 85 -3.78 3.73 -12.69
N SER A 86 -3.32 3.38 -13.89
CA SER A 86 -2.10 2.58 -14.07
C SER A 86 -0.88 3.29 -13.47
N THR A 87 -0.74 4.58 -13.74
CA THR A 87 0.32 5.44 -13.19
C THR A 87 0.23 5.57 -11.68
N LEU A 88 -0.98 5.83 -11.14
CA LEU A 88 -1.20 5.89 -9.70
C LEU A 88 -0.87 4.56 -9.01
N TYR A 89 -1.18 3.42 -9.66
CA TYR A 89 -0.83 2.10 -9.15
C TYR A 89 0.69 1.86 -9.11
N VAL A 90 1.45 2.39 -10.07
CA VAL A 90 2.93 2.35 -10.02
C VAL A 90 3.44 3.11 -8.80
N TYR A 91 2.90 4.31 -8.52
CA TYR A 91 3.27 5.08 -7.33
C TYR A 91 2.90 4.38 -6.02
N TYR A 92 1.72 3.75 -5.98
CA TYR A 92 1.31 2.91 -4.85
C TYR A 92 2.29 1.74 -4.63
N ARG A 93 2.65 1.02 -5.70
CA ARG A 93 3.59 -0.11 -5.63
C ARG A 93 5.01 0.31 -5.24
N ALA A 94 5.37 1.55 -5.55
CA ALA A 94 6.62 2.16 -5.12
C ALA A 94 6.58 2.74 -3.69
N GLY A 95 5.44 2.64 -2.99
CA GLY A 95 5.30 3.11 -1.62
C GLY A 95 5.33 4.63 -1.48
N VAL A 96 4.88 5.38 -2.48
CA VAL A 96 4.74 6.85 -2.36
C VAL A 96 3.64 7.23 -1.37
N PHE A 97 2.58 6.43 -1.31
CA PHE A 97 1.46 6.55 -0.39
C PHE A 97 1.00 5.14 -0.03
N ARG A 98 0.17 5.01 1.01
CA ARG A 98 -0.18 3.70 1.56
C ARG A 98 -1.67 3.42 1.53
N SER A 99 -2.00 2.14 1.61
CA SER A 99 -3.37 1.70 1.83
C SER A 99 -3.53 1.26 3.28
N HIS A 100 -4.60 1.69 3.93
CA HIS A 100 -4.96 1.28 5.28
C HIS A 100 -6.38 0.73 5.30
N THR A 101 -6.63 -0.31 6.09
CA THR A 101 -7.98 -0.85 6.28
C THR A 101 -8.43 -0.56 7.70
N ALA A 102 -9.38 0.36 7.84
CA ALA A 102 -10.00 0.68 9.11
C ALA A 102 -11.23 -0.19 9.35
N ARG A 103 -11.48 -0.54 10.62
CA ARG A 103 -12.70 -1.24 11.04
C ARG A 103 -13.65 -0.24 11.66
N VAL A 104 -14.92 -0.31 11.26
CA VAL A 104 -15.99 0.48 11.86
C VAL A 104 -16.11 0.10 13.33
N LYS A 105 -15.99 1.08 14.22
CA LYS A 105 -16.27 0.91 15.64
C LYS A 105 -17.68 1.40 15.95
N PRO A 106 -18.46 0.68 16.76
CA PRO A 106 -19.73 1.21 17.21
C PRO A 106 -19.49 2.43 18.11
N MET A 107 -20.20 3.52 17.85
CA MET A 107 -20.22 4.67 18.75
C MET A 107 -21.04 4.28 19.98
N LEU A 108 -20.37 4.18 21.13
CA LEU A 108 -21.01 4.03 22.43
C LEU A 108 -21.08 5.40 23.10
N THR A 109 -22.25 5.74 23.62
CA THR A 109 -22.43 6.91 24.49
C THR A 109 -22.08 6.54 25.92
N GLU A 110 -21.68 7.52 26.73
CA GLU A 110 -21.38 7.31 28.16
C GLU A 110 -22.54 6.63 28.89
N LYS A 111 -23.77 7.03 28.58
CA LYS A 111 -24.99 6.39 29.09
C LYS A 111 -25.05 4.90 28.75
N GLN A 112 -24.76 4.52 27.51
CA GLN A 112 -24.76 3.12 27.09
C GLN A 112 -23.67 2.31 27.80
N HIS A 113 -22.52 2.92 28.11
CA HIS A 113 -21.50 2.28 28.94
C HIS A 113 -22.02 2.00 30.35
N VAL A 114 -22.59 3.02 31.00
CA VAL A 114 -23.15 2.90 32.35
C VAL A 114 -24.28 1.87 32.40
N ASP A 115 -25.21 1.92 31.44
CA ASP A 115 -26.34 0.99 31.37
C ASP A 115 -25.85 -0.45 31.15
N GLY A 116 -24.81 -0.65 30.33
CA GLY A 116 -24.19 -1.97 30.14
C GLY A 116 -23.53 -2.51 31.41
N VAL A 117 -22.83 -1.66 32.16
CA VAL A 117 -22.22 -2.05 33.45
C VAL A 117 -23.29 -2.35 34.49
N LYS A 118 -24.33 -1.52 34.60
CA LYS A 118 -25.47 -1.77 35.51
C LYS A 118 -26.19 -3.06 35.18
N PHE A 119 -26.43 -3.33 33.89
CA PHE A 119 -27.02 -4.57 33.43
C PHE A 119 -26.17 -5.77 33.85
N ALA A 120 -24.86 -5.76 33.55
CA ALA A 120 -23.95 -6.83 33.94
C ALA A 120 -23.89 -7.03 35.47
N LEU A 121 -23.90 -5.94 36.24
CA LEU A 121 -23.91 -5.99 37.71
C LEU A 121 -25.18 -6.62 38.26
N GLY A 122 -26.32 -6.48 37.59
CA GLY A 122 -27.58 -7.12 37.96
C GLY A 122 -27.51 -8.67 37.98
N PHE A 123 -26.55 -9.25 37.27
CA PHE A 123 -26.31 -10.70 37.27
C PHE A 123 -25.20 -11.11 38.24
N VAL A 124 -24.66 -10.19 39.06
CA VAL A 124 -23.66 -10.52 40.06
C VAL A 124 -24.33 -10.54 41.43
N HIS A 125 -24.19 -11.66 42.14
CA HIS A 125 -24.70 -11.83 43.49
C HIS A 125 -23.61 -12.31 44.44
N ARG A 126 -23.85 -12.19 45.75
CA ARG A 126 -22.92 -12.69 46.78
C ARG A 126 -23.20 -14.16 47.05
N GLY A 127 -22.21 -15.00 46.77
CA GLY A 127 -22.24 -16.41 47.10
C GLY A 127 -21.78 -16.71 48.53
N PRO A 128 -21.63 -18.00 48.86
CA PRO A 128 -21.04 -18.44 50.13
C PRO A 128 -19.65 -17.81 50.32
N SER A 129 -19.35 -17.45 51.57
CA SER A 129 -18.09 -16.77 51.95
C SER A 129 -17.93 -15.34 51.40
N ASN A 130 -19.03 -14.65 51.07
CA ASN A 130 -19.03 -13.27 50.59
C ASN A 130 -18.27 -13.07 49.26
N THR A 131 -18.11 -14.13 48.48
CA THR A 131 -17.51 -14.10 47.14
C THR A 131 -18.51 -13.60 46.12
N LEU A 132 -18.09 -12.75 45.17
CA LEU A 132 -18.94 -12.33 44.05
C LEU A 132 -19.05 -13.47 43.03
N MET A 133 -20.27 -13.87 42.70
CA MET A 133 -20.57 -14.92 41.72
C MET A 133 -21.55 -14.40 40.67
N PHE A 134 -21.40 -14.86 39.42
CA PHE A 134 -22.36 -14.57 38.37
C PHE A 134 -23.58 -15.50 38.48
N ASP A 135 -24.75 -15.00 38.10
CA ASP A 135 -25.97 -15.76 37.90
C ASP A 135 -25.73 -16.89 36.90
N SER A 136 -26.28 -18.08 37.17
CA SER A 136 -26.13 -19.24 36.29
C SER A 136 -26.85 -19.06 34.96
N MET A 137 -27.78 -18.10 34.89
CA MET A 137 -28.60 -17.75 33.73
C MET A 137 -29.39 -18.93 33.13
N MET A 138 -29.64 -19.99 33.92
CA MET A 138 -30.29 -21.20 33.43
C MET A 138 -31.75 -20.97 33.00
N ASP A 139 -32.36 -19.89 33.48
CA ASP A 139 -33.73 -19.48 33.12
C ASP A 139 -33.76 -18.49 31.93
N TYR A 140 -32.61 -18.17 31.33
CA TYR A 140 -32.51 -17.25 30.20
C TYR A 140 -32.26 -17.99 28.88
N VAL A 141 -33.04 -17.64 27.87
CA VAL A 141 -32.78 -18.02 26.48
C VAL A 141 -32.18 -16.82 25.76
N HIS A 142 -30.90 -16.92 25.37
CA HIS A 142 -30.22 -15.87 24.62
C HIS A 142 -30.58 -15.96 23.13
N LEU A 143 -31.42 -15.03 22.67
CA LEU A 143 -31.73 -14.85 21.25
C LEU A 143 -30.82 -13.76 20.68
N ASP A 144 -29.94 -14.12 19.76
CA ASP A 144 -29.12 -13.15 19.01
C ASP A 144 -29.62 -13.06 17.56
N GLU A 145 -30.26 -11.94 17.23
CA GLU A 145 -30.64 -11.64 15.86
C GLU A 145 -29.45 -11.01 15.14
N LYS A 146 -28.91 -11.75 14.19
CA LYS A 146 -27.81 -11.27 13.36
C LYS A 146 -28.35 -10.37 12.25
N TRP A 147 -28.33 -9.07 12.49
CA TRP A 147 -28.69 -8.07 11.48
C TRP A 147 -27.60 -7.92 10.41
N PHE A 148 -28.00 -8.02 9.15
CA PHE A 148 -27.13 -7.65 8.02
C PHE A 148 -27.12 -6.13 7.89
N TYR A 149 -25.97 -5.52 8.16
CA TYR A 149 -25.80 -4.09 7.94
C TYR A 149 -25.45 -3.81 6.48
N PRO A 150 -26.02 -2.76 5.87
CA PRO A 150 -25.65 -2.36 4.50
C PRO A 150 -24.23 -1.80 4.41
N HIS A 151 -23.64 -1.36 5.53
CA HIS A 151 -22.29 -0.81 5.57
C HIS A 151 -21.23 -1.91 5.72
N LYS A 152 -20.08 -1.70 5.08
CA LYS A 152 -18.94 -2.61 5.21
C LYS A 152 -18.30 -2.44 6.59
N VAL A 153 -18.10 -3.55 7.31
CA VAL A 153 -17.43 -3.55 8.63
C VAL A 153 -15.96 -3.14 8.53
N LYS A 154 -15.33 -3.45 7.39
CA LYS A 154 -13.95 -3.09 7.08
C LYS A 154 -13.96 -2.20 5.84
N GLN A 155 -13.32 -1.05 5.90
CA GLN A 155 -13.21 -0.12 4.80
C GLN A 155 -11.75 0.23 4.56
N ARG A 156 -11.35 0.20 3.29
CA ARG A 156 -9.99 0.51 2.86
C ARG A 156 -9.93 1.98 2.44
N PHE A 157 -8.82 2.63 2.75
CA PHE A 157 -8.50 4.01 2.38
C PHE A 157 -7.07 4.08 1.87
N TYR A 158 -6.87 4.92 0.88
CA TYR A 158 -5.55 5.37 0.46
C TYR A 158 -5.21 6.66 1.21
N LEU A 159 -4.08 6.64 1.90
CA LEU A 159 -3.63 7.69 2.81
C LEU A 159 -2.27 8.19 2.36
N GLY A 160 -1.99 9.46 2.68
CA GLY A 160 -0.64 10.00 2.57
C GLY A 160 0.36 9.15 3.37
N GLU A 161 1.65 9.25 3.08
CA GLU A 161 2.69 8.46 3.73
C GLU A 161 2.65 8.60 5.27
N HIS A 162 2.43 9.81 5.76
CA HIS A 162 2.42 10.14 7.19
C HIS A 162 1.03 10.52 7.75
N GLU A 163 -0.02 10.40 6.94
CA GLU A 163 -1.38 10.75 7.37
C GLU A 163 -1.91 9.72 8.38
N ASP A 164 -2.62 10.18 9.42
CA ASP A 164 -3.24 9.29 10.40
C ASP A 164 -4.39 8.47 9.82
N ALA A 165 -4.57 7.25 10.34
CA ALA A 165 -5.65 6.39 9.89
C ALA A 165 -7.02 6.94 10.34
N PRO A 166 -8.04 6.94 9.48
CA PRO A 166 -9.36 7.45 9.84
C PRO A 166 -10.01 6.59 10.92
N HIS A 167 -10.55 7.25 11.95
CA HIS A 167 -11.37 6.62 12.96
C HIS A 167 -12.84 6.59 12.50
N ILE A 168 -13.33 5.42 12.12
CA ILE A 168 -14.70 5.27 11.60
C ILE A 168 -15.61 4.81 12.71
N THR A 169 -16.63 5.61 12.99
CA THR A 169 -17.69 5.26 13.94
C THR A 169 -19.04 5.18 13.27
N VAL A 170 -19.86 4.25 13.73
CA VAL A 170 -21.27 4.15 13.33
C VAL A 170 -22.13 4.16 14.57
N LYS A 171 -23.19 4.98 14.55
CA LYS A 171 -24.18 5.03 15.63
C LYS A 171 -24.84 3.66 15.75
N LYS A 172 -24.88 3.11 16.97
CA LYS A 172 -25.66 1.90 17.24
C LYS A 172 -27.15 2.18 16.96
N ARG A 173 -27.83 1.23 16.32
CA ARG A 173 -29.30 1.28 16.20
C ARG A 173 -29.89 1.10 17.59
N THR A 174 -30.50 2.15 18.13
CA THR A 174 -31.34 2.04 19.32
C THR A 174 -32.73 1.66 18.84
N SER A 175 -33.25 0.50 19.23
CA SER A 175 -34.69 0.26 19.11
C SER A 175 -35.37 1.30 20.00
N SER A 176 -36.15 2.20 19.42
CA SER A 176 -37.16 2.93 20.18
C SER A 176 -38.13 1.88 20.72
N LYS A 177 -38.18 1.79 22.05
CA LYS A 177 -39.31 1.17 22.75
C LYS A 177 -40.42 2.20 22.87
#